data_AF-A0A7F8PXU6-F1
#
_entry.id   AF-A0A7F8PXU6-F1
#
_cell.length_a   1.000
_cell.length_b   1.000
_cell.length_c   1.000
_cell.angle_alpha   90.00
_cell.angle_beta   90.00
_cell.angle_gamma   90.00
#
_symmetry.space_group_name_H-M   'P 1'
#
loop_
_entity.id
_entity.type
_entity.pdbx_description
1 polymer ?
#
loop_
_entity_poly.entity_id
_entity_poly.type
_entity_poly.pdbx_seq_one_letter_code
_entity_poly.pdbx_strand_id
1 'polypeptide(L)'
;MNVKARAHGPTVSISSDNYLSTDVGSCTLVCPLNNQEVTAEDGTQRCEKCSKPCARVCYGLGMEHLREVRAVTSANIQEFAGCKKVFGSLAFLPESFEGDPASNTAPLQPEQLRVFEALEEITGYLYISAWPDSLPNLSVFQNLRVIRGRVLHDGAYSLTLQGLGISWLGLRSLRELGSGLALIHRNARLCFIHTVPWDQLFRNPHQALLYSANRPEAECVGEGLACYPLCAHGHCWGPGPTQCVNCSQFLRGQECVEECRVLQGLPREYVKDRYCLPCHSECRPQNGSVTCFGAEADQCVACAHYKDPPFCVARCPSGVKPDLSFMPIWKFADEEGTCQPCPINCTHS
;
A
#
# COMPACT_ATOMS: atom_id res chain seq x y z
N MET A 1 5.83 63.00 -14.66
CA MET A 1 6.62 61.86 -15.16
C MET A 1 7.25 61.15 -13.98
N ASN A 2 7.09 59.83 -13.97
CA ASN A 2 7.82 58.81 -13.21
C ASN A 2 7.73 58.80 -11.68
N VAL A 3 7.75 57.64 -11.02
CA VAL A 3 7.27 56.27 -11.29
C VAL A 3 7.20 55.69 -9.87
N LYS A 4 6.06 55.08 -9.51
CA LYS A 4 5.91 54.32 -8.27
C LYS A 4 6.73 53.03 -8.42
N ALA A 5 7.83 52.89 -7.69
CA ALA A 5 8.57 51.64 -7.63
C ALA A 5 7.72 50.59 -6.88
N ARG A 6 7.08 49.70 -7.63
CA ARG A 6 6.45 48.48 -7.14
C ARG A 6 7.56 47.43 -7.07
N ALA A 7 8.00 47.07 -5.87
CA ALA A 7 8.84 45.91 -5.67
C ALA A 7 7.97 44.66 -5.85
N HIS A 8 8.06 44.01 -7.00
CA HIS A 8 7.66 42.61 -7.17
C HIS A 8 8.90 41.75 -6.92
N GLY A 9 9.04 41.27 -5.68
CA GLY A 9 9.90 40.12 -5.40
C GLY A 9 9.16 38.83 -5.78
N PRO A 10 9.86 37.79 -6.25
CA PRO A 10 9.23 36.52 -6.59
C PRO A 10 8.71 35.87 -5.30
N THR A 11 7.41 35.63 -5.23
CA THR A 11 6.80 34.69 -4.28
C THR A 11 7.44 33.31 -4.51
N VAL A 12 8.25 32.85 -3.56
CA VAL A 12 8.72 31.47 -3.51
C VAL A 12 7.50 30.61 -3.17
N SER A 13 6.81 30.10 -4.18
CA SER A 13 5.56 29.34 -4.04
C SER A 13 5.72 27.88 -4.48
N ILE A 14 6.78 27.22 -4.01
CA ILE A 14 6.91 25.77 -4.11
C ILE A 14 7.23 25.28 -2.71
N SER A 15 6.22 24.72 -2.05
CA SER A 15 6.42 23.92 -0.84
C SER A 15 7.34 22.77 -1.22
N SER A 16 8.48 22.61 -0.56
CA SER A 16 9.37 21.46 -0.78
C SER A 16 8.58 20.16 -0.61
N ASP A 17 8.90 19.11 -1.37
CA ASP A 17 8.10 17.89 -1.61
C ASP A 17 7.47 17.19 -0.39
N ASN A 18 7.88 17.50 0.85
CA ASN A 18 7.32 16.95 2.10
C ASN A 18 6.50 17.91 2.97
N TYR A 19 6.36 19.18 2.58
CA TYR A 19 5.62 20.20 3.32
C TYR A 19 4.23 20.44 2.71
N LEU A 20 3.30 20.89 3.55
CA LEU A 20 1.93 21.21 3.16
C LEU A 20 1.78 22.70 2.89
N SER A 21 1.26 23.07 1.73
CA SER A 21 0.85 24.45 1.45
C SER A 21 -0.49 24.77 2.12
N THR A 22 -0.60 25.91 2.78
CA THR A 22 -1.88 26.42 3.31
C THR A 22 -2.50 27.45 2.38
N ASP A 23 -3.81 27.68 2.52
CA ASP A 23 -4.55 28.72 1.79
C ASP A 23 -3.99 30.14 2.03
N VAL A 24 -3.25 30.34 3.13
CA VAL A 24 -2.61 31.62 3.47
C VAL A 24 -1.17 31.74 2.93
N GLY A 25 -0.74 30.81 2.06
CA GLY A 25 0.56 30.85 1.42
C GLY A 25 1.74 30.47 2.33
N SER A 26 1.48 29.79 3.46
CA SER A 26 2.53 29.27 4.35
C SER A 26 2.77 27.78 4.14
N CYS A 27 3.98 27.30 4.48
CA CYS A 27 4.30 25.88 4.52
C CYS A 27 4.16 25.35 5.95
N THR A 28 3.46 24.23 6.14
CA THR A 28 3.25 23.58 7.44
C THR A 28 3.51 22.06 7.36
N LEU A 29 3.80 21.42 8.49
CA LEU A 29 3.95 19.96 8.57
C LEU A 29 2.62 19.25 8.89
N VAL A 30 1.71 19.98 9.53
CA VAL A 30 0.39 19.52 9.97
C VAL A 30 -0.65 20.57 9.58
N CYS A 31 -1.77 20.14 9.03
CA CYS A 31 -2.84 21.07 8.66
C CYS A 31 -3.44 21.77 9.89
N PRO A 32 -3.89 23.03 9.74
CA PRO A 32 -4.63 23.72 10.79
C PRO A 32 -5.90 22.98 11.20
N LEU A 33 -6.43 23.32 12.38
CA LEU A 33 -7.70 22.78 12.85
C LEU A 33 -8.82 23.09 11.83
N ASN A 34 -9.69 22.09 11.59
CA ASN A 34 -10.76 22.12 10.57
C ASN A 34 -10.27 22.12 9.11
N ASN A 35 -8.99 21.82 8.87
CA ASN A 35 -8.47 21.54 7.54
C ASN A 35 -8.10 20.05 7.39
N GLN A 36 -8.13 19.58 6.15
CA GLN A 36 -7.71 18.25 5.75
C GLN A 36 -6.52 18.34 4.79
N GLU A 37 -5.63 17.36 4.86
CA GLU A 37 -4.55 17.19 3.90
C GLU A 37 -5.12 16.59 2.61
N VAL A 38 -4.96 17.32 1.50
CA VAL A 38 -5.31 16.85 0.17
C VAL A 38 -4.08 16.82 -0.71
N THR A 39 -4.00 15.82 -1.58
CA THR A 39 -2.95 15.72 -2.59
C THR A 39 -3.53 16.17 -3.92
N ALA A 40 -2.94 17.19 -4.53
CA ALA A 40 -3.33 17.70 -5.83
C ALA A 40 -2.88 16.74 -6.96
N GLU A 41 -3.40 16.94 -8.17
CA GLU A 41 -3.09 16.08 -9.33
C GLU A 41 -1.61 16.09 -9.71
N ASP A 42 -0.91 17.19 -9.42
CA ASP A 42 0.52 17.36 -9.62
C ASP A 42 1.38 16.70 -8.50
N GLY A 43 0.74 16.07 -7.51
CA GLY A 43 1.39 15.46 -6.35
C GLY A 43 1.63 16.42 -5.18
N THR A 44 1.36 17.72 -5.34
CA THR A 44 1.57 18.71 -4.28
C THR A 44 0.59 18.49 -3.13
N GLN A 45 1.08 18.51 -1.90
CA GLN A 45 0.24 18.36 -0.72
C GLN A 45 -0.18 19.73 -0.15
N ARG A 46 -1.46 19.92 0.13
CA ARG A 46 -2.03 21.17 0.64
C ARG A 46 -3.09 20.95 1.71
N CYS A 47 -3.37 21.99 2.47
CA CYS A 47 -4.36 22.00 3.53
C CYS A 47 -5.61 22.76 3.11
N GLU A 48 -6.71 22.05 2.95
CA GLU A 48 -8.00 22.65 2.58
C GLU A 48 -8.99 22.60 3.73
N LYS A 49 -9.84 23.62 3.87
CA LYS A 49 -10.93 23.59 4.85
C LYS A 49 -11.90 22.45 4.57
N CYS A 50 -12.25 21.69 5.60
CA CYS A 50 -13.24 20.64 5.48
C CYS A 50 -14.64 21.26 5.20
N SER A 51 -15.30 20.87 4.11
CA SER A 51 -16.67 21.34 3.79
C SER A 51 -17.75 20.75 4.72
N LYS A 52 -17.39 19.70 5.45
CA LYS A 52 -18.18 19.00 6.48
C LYS A 52 -17.28 18.85 7.73
N PRO A 53 -17.79 18.40 8.89
CA PRO A 53 -16.91 18.01 9.99
C PRO A 53 -15.83 17.06 9.47
N CYS A 54 -14.55 17.38 9.75
CA CYS A 54 -13.44 16.60 9.22
C CYS A 54 -13.58 15.13 9.65
N ALA A 55 -13.27 14.21 8.74
CA ALA A 55 -13.25 12.80 9.06
C ALA A 55 -12.28 12.54 10.23
N ARG A 56 -12.59 11.54 11.05
CA ARG A 56 -11.65 11.11 12.09
C ARG A 56 -10.36 10.63 11.42
N VAL A 57 -9.25 11.13 11.90
CA VAL A 57 -7.91 10.74 11.49
C VAL A 57 -7.25 9.91 12.59
N CYS A 58 -6.26 9.11 12.21
CA CYS A 58 -5.48 8.34 13.17
C CYS A 58 -4.24 9.13 13.56
N TYR A 59 -4.20 9.59 14.81
CA TYR A 59 -3.02 10.26 15.35
C TYR A 59 -1.98 9.23 15.77
N GLY A 60 -0.73 9.51 15.44
CA GLY A 60 0.43 8.76 15.92
C GLY A 60 1.03 9.42 17.17
N LEU A 61 2.12 8.82 17.64
CA LEU A 61 2.89 9.33 18.78
C LEU A 61 3.38 10.76 18.50
N GLY A 62 3.34 11.60 19.54
CA GLY A 62 3.70 13.02 19.45
C GLY A 62 2.58 13.93 18.93
N MET A 63 1.37 13.42 18.74
CA MET A 63 0.22 14.19 18.24
C MET A 63 -1.00 14.08 19.17
N GLU A 64 -1.72 15.19 19.35
CA GLU A 64 -2.96 15.29 20.13
C GLU A 64 -2.93 14.56 21.48
N HIS A 65 -3.80 13.59 21.70
CA HIS A 65 -3.88 12.84 22.96
C HIS A 65 -2.72 11.84 23.14
N LEU A 66 -1.93 11.57 22.09
CA LEU A 66 -0.70 10.78 22.13
C LEU A 66 0.57 11.64 22.19
N ARG A 67 0.45 12.94 22.49
CA ARG A 67 1.57 13.88 22.50
C ARG A 67 2.71 13.50 23.46
N GLU A 68 2.36 13.05 24.66
CA GLU A 68 3.34 12.65 25.70
C GLU A 68 3.59 11.13 25.71
N VAL A 69 2.99 10.39 24.76
CA VAL A 69 3.13 8.94 24.66
C VAL A 69 4.33 8.61 23.78
N ARG A 70 5.28 7.84 24.31
CA ARG A 70 6.54 7.52 23.62
C ARG A 70 6.57 6.21 22.86
N ALA A 71 5.60 5.31 23.08
CA ALA A 71 5.58 3.98 22.49
C ALA A 71 4.15 3.51 22.18
N VAL A 72 4.03 2.67 21.16
CA VAL A 72 2.83 1.86 20.92
C VAL A 72 2.80 0.74 21.93
N THR A 73 1.71 0.59 22.67
CA THR A 73 1.54 -0.42 23.73
C THR A 73 0.18 -1.07 23.63
N SER A 74 -0.09 -2.08 24.46
CA SER A 74 -1.41 -2.72 24.53
C SER A 74 -2.54 -1.75 24.86
N ALA A 75 -2.24 -0.63 25.54
CA ALA A 75 -3.22 0.38 25.94
C ALA A 75 -3.71 1.25 24.77
N ASN A 76 -2.86 1.52 23.77
CA ASN A 76 -3.18 2.44 22.67
C ASN A 76 -3.25 1.79 21.28
N ILE A 77 -2.84 0.52 21.13
CA ILE A 77 -2.75 -0.11 19.81
C ILE A 77 -4.08 -0.15 19.03
N GLN A 78 -5.22 -0.23 19.72
CA GLN A 78 -6.54 -0.29 19.08
C GLN A 78 -6.92 1.03 18.40
N GLU A 79 -6.28 2.14 18.74
CA GLU A 79 -6.50 3.42 18.07
C GLU A 79 -6.02 3.41 16.61
N PHE A 80 -5.15 2.46 16.26
CA PHE A 80 -4.63 2.29 14.90
C PHE A 80 -5.44 1.30 14.04
N ALA A 81 -6.50 0.69 14.59
CA ALA A 81 -7.30 -0.30 13.88
C ALA A 81 -8.00 0.32 12.66
N GLY A 82 -7.72 -0.24 11.47
CA GLY A 82 -8.30 0.22 10.20
C GLY A 82 -7.69 1.51 9.64
N CYS A 83 -6.60 2.00 10.22
CA CYS A 83 -5.93 3.21 9.78
C CYS A 83 -5.08 2.95 8.53
N LYS A 84 -5.41 3.65 7.44
CA LYS A 84 -4.56 3.68 6.24
C LYS A 84 -3.43 4.70 6.32
N LYS A 85 -3.61 5.74 7.12
CA LYS A 85 -2.64 6.83 7.29
C LYS A 85 -2.56 7.23 8.76
N VAL A 86 -1.33 7.31 9.27
CA VAL A 86 -1.04 7.78 10.63
C VAL A 86 -0.44 9.17 10.56
N PHE A 87 -1.09 10.12 11.23
CA PHE A 87 -0.63 11.49 11.41
C PHE A 87 0.21 11.57 12.67
N GLY A 88 1.52 11.44 12.54
CA GLY A 88 2.46 11.33 13.66
C GLY A 88 3.42 10.17 13.42
N SER A 89 4.03 9.68 14.50
CA SER A 89 5.06 8.65 14.43
C SER A 89 4.61 7.34 15.06
N LEU A 90 5.31 6.25 14.76
CA LEU A 90 5.16 4.97 15.44
C LEU A 90 6.50 4.56 16.04
N ALA A 91 6.48 4.14 17.31
CA ALA A 91 7.65 3.68 18.02
C ALA A 91 7.34 2.41 18.81
N PHE A 92 8.18 1.38 18.67
CA PHE A 92 8.09 0.11 19.38
C PHE A 92 9.35 -0.08 20.20
N LEU A 93 9.19 -0.06 21.53
CA LEU A 93 10.26 -0.09 22.52
C LEU A 93 10.16 -1.37 23.36
N PRO A 94 11.17 -1.74 24.16
CA PRO A 94 11.09 -2.92 25.04
C PRO A 94 9.82 -2.94 25.91
N GLU A 95 9.44 -1.81 26.50
CA GLU A 95 8.21 -1.66 27.31
C GLU A 95 6.91 -1.96 26.54
N SER A 96 6.91 -1.85 25.21
CA SER A 96 5.77 -2.25 24.39
C SER A 96 5.46 -3.72 24.60
N PHE A 97 6.49 -4.57 24.65
CA PHE A 97 6.36 -6.03 24.68
C PHE A 97 6.61 -6.62 26.08
N GLU A 98 7.32 -5.92 26.96
CA GLU A 98 7.48 -6.32 28.37
C GLU A 98 6.27 -5.91 29.22
N GLY A 99 5.48 -4.93 28.75
CA GLY A 99 4.45 -4.28 29.54
C GLY A 99 5.06 -3.34 30.59
N ASP A 100 4.19 -2.63 31.30
CA ASP A 100 4.59 -1.75 32.38
C ASP A 100 3.61 -1.91 33.57
N PRO A 101 4.04 -2.60 34.65
CA PRO A 101 3.23 -2.76 35.85
C PRO A 101 2.86 -1.44 36.53
N ALA A 102 3.68 -0.39 36.40
CA ALA A 102 3.42 0.89 37.06
C ALA A 102 2.24 1.65 36.44
N SER A 103 2.08 1.55 35.11
CA SER A 103 0.93 2.07 34.37
C SER A 103 -0.20 1.05 34.19
N ASN A 104 -0.07 -0.15 34.77
CA ASN A 104 -0.98 -1.28 34.56
C ASN A 104 -1.18 -1.63 33.07
N THR A 105 -0.13 -1.45 32.27
CA THR A 105 -0.14 -1.74 30.83
C THR A 105 0.37 -3.15 30.60
N ALA A 106 -0.45 -4.02 30.00
CA ALA A 106 -0.05 -5.39 29.70
C ALA A 106 0.98 -5.47 28.56
N PRO A 107 1.79 -6.53 28.49
CA PRO A 107 2.59 -6.87 27.32
C PRO A 107 1.79 -6.86 26.02
N LEU A 108 2.26 -6.14 24.99
CA LEU A 108 1.66 -6.16 23.67
C LEU A 108 1.88 -7.53 23.00
N GLN A 109 0.80 -8.16 22.56
CA GLN A 109 0.86 -9.48 21.91
C GLN A 109 1.15 -9.34 20.41
N PRO A 110 1.92 -10.27 19.80
CA PRO A 110 2.27 -10.21 18.38
C PRO A 110 1.04 -10.13 17.44
N GLU A 111 -0.05 -10.80 17.79
CA GLU A 111 -1.28 -10.82 16.98
C GLU A 111 -1.97 -9.45 16.93
N GLN A 112 -1.77 -8.63 17.96
CA GLN A 112 -2.34 -7.28 18.01
C GLN A 112 -1.64 -6.34 17.02
N LEU A 113 -0.40 -6.63 16.61
CA LEU A 113 0.32 -5.84 15.60
C LEU A 113 -0.38 -5.85 14.24
N ARG A 114 -1.25 -6.83 13.97
CA ARG A 114 -2.01 -6.93 12.71
C ARG A 114 -2.93 -5.73 12.44
N VAL A 115 -3.20 -4.87 13.43
CA VAL A 115 -3.91 -3.60 13.20
C VAL A 115 -3.24 -2.73 12.13
N PHE A 116 -1.92 -2.86 11.96
CA PHE A 116 -1.15 -2.10 10.98
C PHE A 116 -1.13 -2.73 9.58
N GLU A 117 -1.77 -3.87 9.34
CA GLU A 117 -1.81 -4.51 8.02
C GLU A 117 -2.42 -3.58 6.95
N ALA A 118 -3.35 -2.71 7.32
CA ALA A 118 -3.98 -1.75 6.41
C ALA A 118 -3.20 -0.43 6.25
N LEU A 119 -2.12 -0.24 7.02
CA LEU A 119 -1.38 1.02 7.05
C LEU A 119 -0.57 1.20 5.76
N GLU A 120 -0.80 2.33 5.08
CA GLU A 120 -0.16 2.70 3.82
C GLU A 120 0.78 3.91 3.96
N GLU A 121 0.57 4.79 4.94
CA GLU A 121 1.36 6.01 5.10
C GLU A 121 1.59 6.42 6.57
N ILE A 122 2.82 6.83 6.90
CA ILE A 122 3.19 7.46 8.17
C ILE A 122 3.72 8.87 7.88
N THR A 123 3.18 9.90 8.53
CA THR A 123 3.64 11.28 8.29
C THR A 123 4.89 11.66 9.09
N GLY A 124 5.10 11.05 10.25
CA GLY A 124 6.30 11.20 11.08
C GLY A 124 7.38 10.18 10.72
N TYR A 125 7.91 9.53 11.74
CA TYR A 125 8.92 8.47 11.62
C TYR A 125 8.40 7.10 12.08
N LEU A 126 9.14 6.05 11.71
CA LEU A 126 8.99 4.70 12.25
C LEU A 126 10.26 4.31 13.01
N TYR A 127 10.13 4.01 14.30
CA TYR A 127 11.23 3.58 15.16
C TYR A 127 10.93 2.24 15.81
N ILE A 128 11.82 1.26 15.66
CA ILE A 128 11.65 -0.07 16.23
C ILE A 128 12.96 -0.44 16.94
N SER A 129 12.90 -0.48 18.27
CA SER A 129 14.00 -0.93 19.14
C SER A 129 13.67 -2.21 19.93
N ALA A 130 12.45 -2.72 19.79
CA ALA A 130 12.06 -4.05 20.20
C ALA A 130 11.04 -4.61 19.20
N TRP A 131 11.07 -5.92 18.99
CA TRP A 131 10.13 -6.63 18.12
C TRP A 131 10.01 -8.09 18.59
N PRO A 132 8.83 -8.74 18.47
CA PRO A 132 8.68 -10.11 18.93
C PRO A 132 9.59 -11.09 18.17
N ASP A 133 10.34 -11.92 18.88
CA ASP A 133 11.26 -12.91 18.29
C ASP A 133 10.53 -13.99 17.47
N SER A 134 9.23 -14.19 17.71
CA SER A 134 8.38 -15.09 16.92
C SER A 134 8.11 -14.57 15.50
N LEU A 135 8.33 -13.27 15.25
CA LEU A 135 8.13 -12.65 13.94
C LEU A 135 9.48 -12.48 13.23
N PRO A 136 9.69 -13.12 12.07
CA PRO A 136 10.99 -13.09 11.39
C PRO A 136 11.26 -11.78 10.64
N ASN A 137 10.30 -10.87 10.54
CA ASN A 137 10.34 -9.67 9.71
C ASN A 137 9.31 -8.61 10.17
N LEU A 138 9.20 -7.53 9.40
CA LEU A 138 8.25 -6.43 9.62
C LEU A 138 7.04 -6.48 8.66
N SER A 139 6.62 -7.66 8.18
CA SER A 139 5.49 -7.81 7.25
C SER A 139 4.13 -7.38 7.83
N VAL A 140 4.07 -7.09 9.13
CA VAL A 140 2.99 -6.27 9.73
C VAL A 140 2.79 -4.97 8.93
N PHE A 141 3.87 -4.33 8.48
CA PHE A 141 3.88 -3.12 7.68
C PHE A 141 4.06 -3.38 6.17
N GLN A 142 3.70 -4.58 5.68
CA GLN A 142 3.91 -4.95 4.27
C GLN A 142 3.20 -4.04 3.25
N ASN A 143 2.15 -3.32 3.67
CA ASN A 143 1.40 -2.37 2.85
C ASN A 143 1.84 -0.92 3.03
N LEU A 144 2.82 -0.64 3.91
CA LEU A 144 3.36 0.70 4.12
C LEU A 144 4.09 1.15 2.86
N ARG A 145 3.65 2.26 2.28
CA ARG A 145 4.17 2.81 1.02
C ARG A 145 5.09 3.99 1.24
N VAL A 146 4.76 4.84 2.20
CA VAL A 146 5.43 6.12 2.40
C VAL A 146 5.66 6.38 3.88
N ILE A 147 6.90 6.75 4.23
CA ILE A 147 7.22 7.42 5.50
C ILE A 147 7.67 8.83 5.14
N ARG A 148 6.87 9.84 5.47
CA ARG A 148 7.13 11.22 5.05
C ARG A 148 8.34 11.83 5.75
N GLY A 149 8.57 11.49 7.03
CA GLY A 149 9.66 12.08 7.81
C GLY A 149 9.47 13.58 8.11
N ARG A 150 8.22 14.05 8.26
CA ARG A 150 7.94 15.44 8.68
C ARG A 150 8.40 15.71 10.11
N VAL A 151 8.38 14.65 10.91
CA VAL A 151 8.99 14.59 12.25
C VAL A 151 10.02 13.47 12.20
N LEU A 152 11.19 13.69 12.79
CA LEU A 152 12.32 12.77 12.75
C LEU A 152 12.69 12.33 14.16
N HIS A 153 12.99 11.04 14.33
CA HIS A 153 13.56 10.51 15.56
C HIS A 153 14.96 11.09 15.75
N ASP A 154 15.25 11.58 16.96
CA ASP A 154 16.44 12.36 17.30
C ASP A 154 16.73 13.53 16.34
N GLY A 155 15.69 14.03 15.66
CA GLY A 155 15.81 15.11 14.68
C GLY A 155 16.48 14.72 13.36
N ALA A 156 16.84 13.44 13.16
CA ALA A 156 17.61 13.00 11.99
C ALA A 156 17.01 11.82 11.22
N TYR A 157 16.31 10.88 11.89
CA TYR A 157 15.93 9.60 11.29
C TYR A 157 14.43 9.49 11.04
N SER A 158 14.03 9.09 9.82
CA SER A 158 12.64 8.75 9.50
C SER A 158 12.35 7.26 9.64
N LEU A 159 13.37 6.42 9.53
CA LEU A 159 13.30 4.99 9.77
C LEU A 159 14.48 4.56 10.63
N THR A 160 14.21 3.99 11.80
CA THR A 160 15.25 3.41 12.66
C THR A 160 14.87 2.00 13.10
N LEU A 161 15.72 1.02 12.79
CA LEU A 161 15.57 -0.39 13.17
C LEU A 161 16.81 -0.84 13.93
N GLN A 162 16.67 -1.14 15.22
CA GLN A 162 17.82 -1.47 16.06
C GLN A 162 17.59 -2.62 17.03
N GLY A 163 18.60 -3.48 17.18
CA GLY A 163 18.57 -4.54 18.19
C GLY A 163 17.50 -5.61 17.95
N LEU A 164 17.04 -5.79 16.71
CA LEU A 164 15.94 -6.68 16.38
C LEU A 164 16.43 -8.09 16.01
N GLY A 165 15.65 -9.10 16.40
CA GLY A 165 15.87 -10.51 16.06
C GLY A 165 15.40 -10.94 14.66
N ILE A 166 15.03 -9.99 13.80
CA ILE A 166 14.48 -10.25 12.45
C ILE A 166 15.56 -10.73 11.46
N SER A 167 15.12 -11.48 10.45
CA SER A 167 15.97 -12.06 9.41
C SER A 167 15.90 -11.30 8.06
N TRP A 168 14.79 -10.61 7.78
CA TRP A 168 14.64 -9.72 6.63
C TRP A 168 13.63 -8.60 6.95
N LEU A 169 13.58 -7.55 6.14
CA LEU A 169 12.73 -6.39 6.41
C LEU A 169 11.25 -6.65 6.14
N GLY A 170 10.89 -7.18 4.95
CA GLY A 170 9.50 -7.49 4.61
C GLY A 170 8.61 -6.28 4.30
N LEU A 171 9.19 -5.11 4.02
CA LEU A 171 8.50 -3.84 3.72
C LEU A 171 8.21 -3.68 2.22
N ARG A 172 7.64 -4.72 1.60
CA ARG A 172 7.54 -4.84 0.14
C ARG A 172 6.82 -3.71 -0.62
N SER A 173 5.93 -2.97 0.03
CA SER A 173 5.23 -1.84 -0.59
C SER A 173 5.95 -0.50 -0.42
N LEU A 174 7.01 -0.44 0.39
CA LEU A 174 7.69 0.80 0.71
C LEU A 174 8.40 1.32 -0.54
N ARG A 175 8.03 2.54 -0.95
CA ARG A 175 8.51 3.16 -2.19
C ARG A 175 9.07 4.56 -1.97
N GLU A 176 8.95 5.11 -0.76
CA GLU A 176 9.39 6.47 -0.45
C GLU A 176 9.70 6.66 1.03
N LEU A 177 10.88 7.24 1.28
CA LEU A 177 11.25 7.92 2.51
C LEU A 177 11.38 9.42 2.19
N GLY A 178 10.37 10.20 2.54
CA GLY A 178 10.26 11.60 2.13
C GLY A 178 11.44 12.45 2.63
N SER A 179 11.75 12.35 3.91
CA SER A 179 12.83 13.07 4.56
C SER A 179 13.53 12.18 5.60
N GLY A 180 14.65 12.64 6.15
CA GLY A 180 15.40 11.95 7.19
C GLY A 180 16.22 10.77 6.68
N LEU A 181 17.22 10.41 7.48
CA LEU A 181 18.09 9.26 7.27
C LEU A 181 17.38 7.95 7.65
N ALA A 182 17.85 6.84 7.08
CA ALA A 182 17.49 5.51 7.52
C ALA A 182 18.64 4.91 8.36
N LEU A 183 18.36 4.42 9.57
CA LEU A 183 19.34 3.79 10.45
C LEU A 183 18.96 2.33 10.73
N ILE A 184 19.79 1.39 10.28
CA ILE A 184 19.58 -0.05 10.50
C ILE A 184 20.83 -0.62 11.16
N HIS A 185 20.79 -0.87 12.47
CA HIS A 185 21.98 -1.33 13.19
C HIS A 185 21.73 -2.36 14.28
N ARG A 186 22.76 -3.17 14.57
CA ARG A 186 22.72 -4.18 15.65
C ARG A 186 21.62 -5.23 15.48
N ASN A 187 21.26 -5.56 14.24
CA ASN A 187 20.30 -6.63 13.95
C ASN A 187 21.08 -7.88 13.52
N ALA A 188 21.47 -8.70 14.49
CA ALA A 188 22.48 -9.77 14.31
C ALA A 188 22.11 -10.83 13.27
N ARG A 189 20.81 -11.01 12.97
CA ARG A 189 20.30 -12.00 12.01
C ARG A 189 19.82 -11.39 10.69
N LEU A 190 19.81 -10.07 10.57
CA LEU A 190 19.17 -9.37 9.45
C LEU A 190 20.02 -9.46 8.18
N CYS A 191 19.47 -10.10 7.15
CA CYS A 191 19.95 -10.12 5.77
C CYS A 191 19.10 -9.15 4.90
N PHE A 192 19.40 -9.09 3.59
CA PHE A 192 18.62 -8.34 2.58
C PHE A 192 18.64 -6.81 2.74
N ILE A 193 19.64 -6.25 3.42
CA ILE A 193 19.79 -4.79 3.53
C ILE A 193 20.29 -4.22 2.19
N HIS A 194 21.29 -4.87 1.59
CA HIS A 194 21.93 -4.43 0.34
C HIS A 194 21.08 -4.70 -0.90
N THR A 195 20.08 -5.58 -0.79
CA THR A 195 19.16 -5.91 -1.88
C THR A 195 18.03 -4.89 -2.03
N VAL A 196 17.87 -3.97 -1.07
CA VAL A 196 16.90 -2.89 -1.17
C VAL A 196 17.54 -1.70 -1.91
N PRO A 197 16.89 -1.15 -2.95
CA PRO A 197 17.41 -0.02 -3.70
C PRO A 197 17.14 1.30 -2.96
N TRP A 198 17.85 1.55 -1.86
CA TRP A 198 17.64 2.70 -0.97
C TRP A 198 17.67 4.06 -1.69
N ASP A 199 18.57 4.22 -2.66
CA ASP A 199 18.67 5.47 -3.45
C ASP A 199 17.39 5.80 -4.21
N GLN A 200 16.56 4.80 -4.53
CA GLN A 200 15.25 5.00 -5.17
C GLN A 200 14.15 5.37 -4.18
N LEU A 201 14.36 5.14 -2.88
CA LEU A 201 13.40 5.48 -1.83
C LEU A 201 13.58 6.93 -1.36
N PHE A 202 14.81 7.45 -1.41
CA PHE A 202 15.12 8.80 -0.93
C PHE A 202 14.66 9.88 -1.92
N ARG A 203 14.17 11.00 -1.40
CA ARG A 203 13.70 12.15 -2.18
C ARG A 203 14.69 13.30 -2.22
N ASN A 204 15.60 13.39 -1.25
CA ASN A 204 16.56 14.47 -1.15
C ASN A 204 18.01 13.96 -1.04
N PRO A 205 19.01 14.74 -1.53
CA PRO A 205 20.40 14.29 -1.62
C PRO A 205 21.12 14.19 -0.26
N HIS A 206 20.51 14.69 0.82
CA HIS A 206 21.06 14.61 2.17
C HIS A 206 20.62 13.34 2.91
N GLN A 207 19.76 12.52 2.29
CA GLN A 207 19.37 11.23 2.85
C GLN A 207 20.42 10.17 2.56
N ALA A 208 20.58 9.25 3.50
CA ALA A 208 21.45 8.10 3.37
C ALA A 208 20.94 6.96 4.25
N LEU A 209 21.32 5.74 3.88
CA LEU A 209 21.26 4.59 4.75
C LEU A 209 22.53 4.53 5.61
N LEU A 210 22.37 4.59 6.92
CA LEU A 210 23.40 4.25 7.89
C LEU A 210 23.14 2.83 8.39
N TYR A 211 24.12 1.94 8.20
CA TYR A 211 24.00 0.56 8.63
C TYR A 211 25.29 0.03 9.25
N SER A 212 25.17 -0.72 10.34
CA SER A 212 26.33 -1.32 11.03
C SER A 212 25.90 -2.45 11.97
N ALA A 213 26.82 -3.37 12.29
CA ALA A 213 26.56 -4.48 13.21
C ALA A 213 25.30 -5.31 12.87
N ASN A 214 24.98 -5.44 11.58
CA ASN A 214 24.00 -6.40 11.08
C ASN A 214 24.73 -7.65 10.58
N ARG A 215 23.99 -8.67 10.13
CA ARG A 215 24.61 -9.87 9.57
C ARG A 215 25.45 -9.54 8.33
N PRO A 216 26.68 -10.06 8.20
CA PRO A 216 27.49 -9.84 7.01
C PRO A 216 26.86 -10.42 5.74
N GLU A 217 26.88 -9.65 4.65
CA GLU A 217 26.26 -10.04 3.37
C GLU A 217 26.80 -11.37 2.83
N ALA A 218 28.13 -11.61 2.96
CA ALA A 218 28.77 -12.83 2.50
C ALA A 218 28.24 -14.09 3.23
N GLU A 219 27.87 -13.97 4.51
CA GLU A 219 27.26 -15.07 5.26
C GLU A 219 25.82 -15.33 4.81
N CYS A 220 25.05 -14.26 4.55
CA CYS A 220 23.70 -14.38 4.01
C CYS A 220 23.70 -15.14 2.67
N VAL A 221 24.54 -14.72 1.73
CA VAL A 221 24.66 -15.37 0.41
C VAL A 221 25.20 -16.79 0.55
N GLY A 222 26.15 -17.03 1.45
CA GLY A 222 26.70 -18.37 1.72
C GLY A 222 25.66 -19.38 2.22
N GLU A 223 24.60 -18.91 2.89
CA GLU A 223 23.45 -19.73 3.31
C GLU A 223 22.32 -19.77 2.28
N GLY A 224 22.51 -19.20 1.09
CA GLY A 224 21.49 -19.15 0.04
C GLY A 224 20.38 -18.13 0.30
N LEU A 225 20.58 -17.19 1.24
CA LEU A 225 19.65 -16.09 1.50
C LEU A 225 19.90 -14.98 0.46
N ALA A 226 19.31 -15.16 -0.72
CA ALA A 226 19.37 -14.22 -1.84
C ALA A 226 17.96 -13.91 -2.38
N CYS A 227 17.85 -12.87 -3.20
CA CYS A 227 16.58 -12.54 -3.84
C CYS A 227 16.08 -13.65 -4.76
N TYR A 228 14.77 -13.75 -4.88
CA TYR A 228 14.14 -14.70 -5.78
C TYR A 228 14.58 -14.43 -7.24
N PRO A 229 14.82 -15.46 -8.08
CA PRO A 229 15.36 -15.27 -9.44
C PRO A 229 14.53 -14.34 -10.33
N LEU A 230 13.22 -14.23 -10.10
CA LEU A 230 12.36 -13.32 -10.87
C LEU A 230 12.37 -11.88 -10.35
N CYS A 231 13.09 -11.56 -9.27
CA CYS A 231 13.26 -10.18 -8.82
C CYS A 231 14.18 -9.42 -9.78
N ALA A 232 13.65 -8.38 -10.43
CA ALA A 232 14.41 -7.54 -11.35
C ALA A 232 15.60 -6.89 -10.64
N HIS A 233 16.76 -6.90 -11.30
CA HIS A 233 18.02 -6.34 -10.78
C HIS A 233 18.50 -6.94 -9.44
N GLY A 234 17.94 -8.07 -9.00
CA GLY A 234 18.24 -8.63 -7.68
C GLY A 234 17.76 -7.76 -6.53
N HIS A 235 16.72 -6.94 -6.75
CA HIS A 235 16.17 -6.07 -5.72
C HIS A 235 14.98 -6.71 -4.99
N CYS A 236 15.09 -6.88 -3.67
CA CYS A 236 14.02 -7.46 -2.85
C CYS A 236 14.11 -7.05 -1.37
N TRP A 237 13.00 -7.24 -0.67
CA TRP A 237 12.83 -6.97 0.77
C TRP A 237 12.98 -8.20 1.67
N GLY A 238 13.31 -9.35 1.08
CA GLY A 238 13.37 -10.65 1.72
C GLY A 238 13.27 -11.81 0.73
N PRO A 239 13.12 -13.04 1.23
CA PRO A 239 13.06 -14.23 0.41
C PRO A 239 11.71 -14.38 -0.31
N GLY A 240 11.75 -15.05 -1.47
CA GLY A 240 10.57 -15.48 -2.21
C GLY A 240 9.99 -14.46 -3.20
N PRO A 241 9.07 -14.91 -4.06
CA PRO A 241 8.54 -14.13 -5.18
C PRO A 241 7.65 -12.96 -4.78
N THR A 242 7.24 -12.86 -3.51
CA THR A 242 6.37 -11.79 -2.99
C THR A 242 7.13 -10.59 -2.43
N GLN A 243 8.46 -10.69 -2.36
CA GLN A 243 9.34 -9.67 -1.77
C GLN A 243 10.14 -8.88 -2.81
N CYS A 244 10.00 -9.19 -4.09
CA CYS A 244 10.67 -8.44 -5.14
C CYS A 244 10.20 -6.97 -5.16
N VAL A 245 11.12 -6.04 -5.38
CA VAL A 245 10.77 -4.63 -5.61
C VAL A 245 10.04 -4.48 -6.95
N ASN A 246 10.55 -5.15 -7.98
CA ASN A 246 9.94 -5.26 -9.30
C ASN A 246 10.13 -6.68 -9.83
N CYS A 247 9.16 -7.20 -10.58
CA CYS A 247 9.31 -8.46 -11.29
C CYS A 247 10.07 -8.25 -12.60
N SER A 248 10.92 -9.23 -12.95
CA SER A 248 11.59 -9.31 -14.26
C SER A 248 10.60 -9.69 -15.37
N GLN A 249 9.66 -10.60 -15.06
CA GLN A 249 8.62 -11.09 -15.96
C GLN A 249 7.26 -10.48 -15.56
N PHE A 250 6.32 -11.32 -15.10
CA PHE A 250 4.96 -10.91 -14.76
C PHE A 250 4.70 -10.86 -13.26
N LEU A 251 3.68 -10.11 -12.86
CA LEU A 251 3.16 -10.06 -11.50
C LEU A 251 1.73 -10.62 -11.47
N ARG A 252 1.50 -11.66 -10.66
CA ARG A 252 0.17 -12.18 -10.33
C ARG A 252 -0.18 -11.77 -8.91
N GLY A 253 -1.12 -10.83 -8.77
CA GLY A 253 -1.45 -10.24 -7.47
C GLY A 253 -0.25 -9.53 -6.86
N GLN A 254 0.49 -10.22 -5.99
CA GLN A 254 1.70 -9.71 -5.34
C GLN A 254 2.88 -10.67 -5.45
N GLU A 255 2.81 -11.63 -6.37
CA GLU A 255 3.83 -12.66 -6.58
C GLU A 255 4.41 -12.56 -7.99
N CYS A 256 5.74 -12.53 -8.11
CA CYS A 256 6.40 -12.60 -9.40
C CYS A 256 6.34 -14.01 -10.00
N VAL A 257 5.91 -14.11 -11.25
CA VAL A 257 5.68 -15.39 -11.93
C VAL A 257 6.26 -15.38 -13.34
N GLU A 258 6.69 -16.56 -13.81
CA GLU A 258 7.31 -16.70 -15.13
C GLU A 258 6.30 -16.46 -16.26
N GLU A 259 5.08 -16.96 -16.10
CA GLU A 259 4.02 -16.90 -17.11
C GLU A 259 2.64 -16.63 -16.48
N CYS A 260 1.81 -15.88 -17.21
CA CYS A 260 0.39 -15.75 -16.92
C CYS A 260 -0.41 -16.93 -17.49
N ARG A 261 -1.56 -17.25 -16.89
CA ARG A 261 -2.45 -18.36 -17.27
C ARG A 261 -3.30 -18.04 -18.51
N VAL A 262 -2.65 -17.62 -19.59
CA VAL A 262 -3.31 -17.14 -20.82
C VAL A 262 -3.86 -18.31 -21.63
N LEU A 263 -3.00 -19.29 -21.95
CA LEU A 263 -3.35 -20.45 -22.79
C LEU A 263 -3.73 -21.70 -21.99
N GLN A 264 -3.27 -21.77 -20.74
CA GLN A 264 -3.44 -22.90 -19.84
C GLN A 264 -3.49 -22.46 -18.38
N GLY A 265 -4.05 -23.30 -17.52
CA GLY A 265 -4.24 -23.02 -16.10
C GLY A 265 -5.60 -22.41 -15.77
N LEU A 266 -5.91 -22.39 -14.47
CA LEU A 266 -7.13 -21.81 -13.90
C LEU A 266 -6.78 -20.96 -12.66
N PRO A 267 -7.46 -19.83 -12.40
CA PRO A 267 -8.34 -19.14 -13.35
C PRO A 267 -7.58 -18.71 -14.61
N ARG A 268 -8.33 -18.48 -15.70
CA ARG A 268 -7.76 -17.93 -16.94
C ARG A 268 -7.45 -16.45 -16.76
N GLU A 269 -6.36 -16.02 -17.37
CA GLU A 269 -5.82 -14.68 -17.20
C GLU A 269 -5.57 -14.02 -18.56
N TYR A 270 -5.55 -12.69 -18.57
CA TYR A 270 -5.00 -11.89 -19.65
C TYR A 270 -3.85 -11.03 -19.10
N VAL A 271 -3.03 -10.51 -20.01
CA VAL A 271 -1.89 -9.65 -19.66
C VAL A 271 -2.26 -8.21 -19.94
N LYS A 272 -2.09 -7.34 -18.94
CA LYS A 272 -2.10 -5.88 -19.11
C LYS A 272 -0.80 -5.33 -18.56
N ASP A 273 -0.02 -4.68 -19.41
CA ASP A 273 1.36 -4.28 -19.14
C ASP A 273 2.24 -5.48 -18.72
N ARG A 274 2.41 -5.71 -17.42
CA ARG A 274 3.12 -6.89 -16.85
C ARG A 274 2.30 -7.62 -15.79
N TYR A 275 1.03 -7.29 -15.66
CA TYR A 275 0.14 -7.87 -14.65
C TYR A 275 -0.67 -9.02 -15.25
N CYS A 276 -0.67 -10.15 -14.56
CA CYS A 276 -1.60 -11.25 -14.82
C CYS A 276 -2.93 -10.90 -14.14
N LEU A 277 -3.94 -10.58 -14.94
CA LEU A 277 -5.27 -10.20 -14.45
C LEU A 277 -6.29 -11.29 -14.83
N PRO A 278 -7.23 -11.63 -13.93
CA PRO A 278 -8.20 -12.67 -14.20
C PRO A 278 -9.18 -12.24 -15.29
N CYS A 279 -9.57 -13.18 -16.15
CA CYS A 279 -10.74 -13.03 -17.02
C CYS A 279 -12.03 -12.95 -16.19
N HIS A 280 -13.10 -12.41 -16.79
CA HIS A 280 -14.44 -12.49 -16.20
C HIS A 280 -14.84 -13.94 -15.92
N SER A 281 -15.61 -14.18 -14.85
CA SER A 281 -16.05 -15.53 -14.46
C SER A 281 -16.91 -16.23 -15.52
N GLU A 282 -17.59 -15.44 -16.36
CA GLU A 282 -18.42 -15.93 -17.47
C GLU A 282 -17.62 -16.20 -18.76
N CYS A 283 -16.29 -16.03 -18.78
CA CYS A 283 -15.48 -16.41 -19.92
C CYS A 283 -15.19 -17.91 -19.92
N ARG A 284 -15.59 -18.61 -20.98
CA ARG A 284 -15.34 -20.05 -21.14
C ARG A 284 -13.85 -20.30 -21.45
N PRO A 285 -13.13 -21.13 -20.67
CA PRO A 285 -11.74 -21.47 -20.96
C PRO A 285 -11.54 -22.04 -22.36
N GLN A 286 -10.60 -21.47 -23.13
CA GLN A 286 -10.26 -21.90 -24.49
C GLN A 286 -8.96 -22.72 -24.47
N ASN A 287 -9.02 -24.04 -24.66
CA ASN A 287 -7.82 -24.87 -24.63
C ASN A 287 -6.92 -24.59 -25.84
N GLY A 288 -5.64 -24.27 -25.59
CA GLY A 288 -4.68 -23.94 -26.64
C GLY A 288 -4.85 -22.55 -27.28
N SER A 289 -5.76 -21.72 -26.75
CA SER A 289 -5.99 -20.34 -27.22
C SER A 289 -6.24 -19.39 -26.05
N VAL A 290 -6.28 -18.09 -26.34
CA VAL A 290 -6.63 -17.03 -25.38
C VAL A 290 -8.10 -17.15 -24.97
N THR A 291 -8.43 -16.85 -23.71
CA THR A 291 -9.80 -16.96 -23.18
C THR A 291 -10.53 -15.61 -23.14
N CYS A 292 -9.82 -14.52 -22.90
CA CYS A 292 -10.36 -13.17 -22.86
C CYS A 292 -9.31 -12.15 -23.32
N PHE A 293 -9.77 -10.95 -23.66
CA PHE A 293 -8.91 -9.79 -23.97
C PHE A 293 -8.94 -8.73 -22.87
N GLY A 294 -9.72 -8.96 -21.82
CA GLY A 294 -9.74 -8.13 -20.62
C GLY A 294 -10.67 -8.66 -19.52
N ALA A 295 -10.92 -7.84 -18.50
CA ALA A 295 -11.61 -8.24 -17.28
C ALA A 295 -13.14 -8.29 -17.43
N GLU A 296 -13.69 -7.60 -18.41
CA GLU A 296 -15.14 -7.41 -18.56
C GLU A 296 -15.80 -8.59 -19.30
N ALA A 297 -17.10 -8.77 -19.06
CA ALA A 297 -17.86 -9.91 -19.59
C ALA A 297 -18.09 -9.85 -21.11
N ASP A 298 -17.94 -8.68 -21.74
CA ASP A 298 -17.98 -8.49 -23.20
C ASP A 298 -16.63 -8.76 -23.86
N GLN A 299 -15.56 -8.90 -23.08
CA GLN A 299 -14.19 -9.15 -23.57
C GLN A 299 -13.83 -10.64 -23.58
N CYS A 300 -14.78 -11.52 -23.32
CA CYS A 300 -14.61 -12.97 -23.45
C CYS A 300 -14.56 -13.40 -24.93
N VAL A 301 -13.73 -14.38 -25.25
CA VAL A 301 -13.74 -15.02 -26.59
C VAL A 301 -15.03 -15.82 -26.79
N ALA A 302 -15.48 -16.52 -25.75
CA ALA A 302 -16.75 -17.24 -25.72
C ALA A 302 -17.34 -17.27 -24.30
N CYS A 303 -18.67 -17.27 -24.20
CA CYS A 303 -19.38 -17.31 -22.92
C CYS A 303 -19.43 -18.74 -22.35
N ALA A 304 -19.32 -18.84 -21.03
CA ALA A 304 -19.46 -20.10 -20.29
C ALA A 304 -20.91 -20.58 -20.23
N HIS A 305 -21.84 -19.66 -20.04
CA HIS A 305 -23.28 -19.93 -19.93
C HIS A 305 -24.07 -19.31 -21.11
N TYR A 306 -24.53 -18.06 -20.97
CA TYR A 306 -25.37 -17.40 -21.97
C TYR A 306 -24.75 -16.08 -22.44
N LYS A 307 -25.24 -15.56 -23.56
CA LYS A 307 -24.83 -14.25 -24.12
C LYS A 307 -26.03 -13.30 -24.17
N ASP A 308 -25.97 -12.20 -23.43
CA ASP A 308 -26.88 -11.07 -23.62
C ASP A 308 -26.12 -9.92 -24.30
N PRO A 309 -26.18 -9.79 -25.64
CA PRO A 309 -25.27 -8.94 -26.39
C PRO A 309 -25.14 -7.51 -25.82
N PRO A 310 -23.92 -7.02 -25.57
CA PRO A 310 -22.62 -7.64 -25.91
C PRO A 310 -22.02 -8.59 -24.85
N PHE A 311 -22.64 -8.78 -23.69
CA PHE A 311 -22.02 -9.38 -22.51
C PHE A 311 -22.27 -10.90 -22.36
N CYS A 312 -21.32 -11.61 -21.76
CA CYS A 312 -21.55 -12.95 -21.22
C CYS A 312 -22.25 -12.89 -19.86
N VAL A 313 -23.29 -13.68 -19.67
CA VAL A 313 -24.10 -13.68 -18.45
C VAL A 313 -24.36 -15.10 -17.94
N ALA A 314 -24.42 -15.25 -16.62
CA ALA A 314 -24.73 -16.53 -15.99
C ALA A 314 -26.17 -16.98 -16.27
N ARG A 315 -27.10 -16.03 -16.43
CA ARG A 315 -28.53 -16.23 -16.72
C ARG A 315 -29.08 -15.08 -17.55
N CYS A 316 -30.05 -15.35 -18.41
CA CYS A 316 -30.73 -14.28 -19.15
C CYS A 316 -31.58 -13.39 -18.23
N PRO A 317 -31.61 -12.06 -18.45
CA PRO A 317 -32.36 -11.13 -17.61
C PRO A 317 -33.84 -11.49 -17.49
N SER A 318 -34.31 -11.70 -16.26
CA SER A 318 -35.70 -12.07 -15.96
C SER A 318 -36.25 -11.17 -14.87
N GLY A 319 -37.09 -10.21 -15.25
CA GLY A 319 -37.73 -9.27 -14.31
C GLY A 319 -36.82 -8.13 -13.84
N VAL A 320 -35.71 -7.87 -14.56
CA VAL A 320 -34.77 -6.80 -14.23
C VAL A 320 -35.37 -5.46 -14.62
N LYS A 321 -35.44 -4.51 -13.68
CA LYS A 321 -35.85 -3.13 -13.95
C LYS A 321 -34.61 -2.24 -14.12
N PRO A 322 -34.35 -1.69 -15.32
CA PRO A 322 -33.20 -0.80 -15.53
C PRO A 322 -33.29 0.48 -14.69
N ASP A 323 -34.51 0.97 -14.45
CA ASP A 323 -34.83 2.10 -13.60
C ASP A 323 -36.28 1.98 -13.10
N LEU A 324 -36.65 2.73 -12.05
CA LEU A 324 -37.97 2.73 -11.41
C LEU A 324 -39.11 3.03 -12.41
N SER A 325 -38.80 3.72 -13.50
CA SER A 325 -39.76 4.15 -14.53
C SER A 325 -39.92 3.16 -15.70
N PHE A 326 -39.10 2.11 -15.78
CA PHE A 326 -39.07 1.21 -16.94
C PHE A 326 -39.81 -0.11 -16.69
N MET A 327 -40.37 -0.67 -17.77
CA MET A 327 -40.95 -2.00 -17.76
C MET A 327 -39.84 -3.05 -17.50
N PRO A 328 -40.12 -4.10 -16.70
CA PRO A 328 -39.15 -5.15 -16.47
C PRO A 328 -38.74 -5.84 -17.77
N ILE A 329 -37.45 -6.11 -17.92
CA ILE A 329 -36.89 -6.84 -19.05
C ILE A 329 -37.00 -8.34 -18.76
N TRP A 330 -37.59 -9.08 -19.71
CA TRP A 330 -37.68 -10.52 -19.70
C TRP A 330 -37.05 -11.07 -20.97
N LYS A 331 -36.03 -11.89 -20.81
CA LYS A 331 -35.32 -12.58 -21.87
C LYS A 331 -35.21 -14.06 -21.55
N PHE A 332 -35.21 -14.89 -22.58
CA PHE A 332 -34.96 -16.33 -22.49
C PHE A 332 -33.78 -16.69 -23.39
N ALA A 333 -33.10 -17.81 -23.12
CA ALA A 333 -32.03 -18.29 -23.97
C ALA A 333 -32.59 -19.06 -25.17
N ASP A 334 -32.10 -18.78 -26.37
CA ASP A 334 -32.31 -19.62 -27.55
C ASP A 334 -31.43 -20.89 -27.53
N GLU A 335 -31.52 -21.72 -28.57
CA GLU A 335 -30.76 -22.99 -28.68
C GLU A 335 -29.25 -22.75 -28.73
N GLU A 336 -28.83 -21.59 -29.22
CA GLU A 336 -27.44 -21.13 -29.28
C GLU A 336 -26.97 -20.47 -27.97
N GLY A 337 -27.84 -20.34 -26.96
CA GLY A 337 -27.54 -19.73 -25.67
C GLY A 337 -27.49 -18.20 -25.68
N THR A 338 -28.05 -17.55 -26.69
CA THR A 338 -28.20 -16.09 -26.79
C THR A 338 -29.54 -15.65 -26.17
N CYS A 339 -29.52 -14.57 -25.39
CA CYS A 339 -30.69 -14.07 -24.70
C CYS A 339 -31.59 -13.26 -25.65
N GLN A 340 -32.77 -13.78 -25.94
CA GLN A 340 -33.79 -13.14 -26.79
C GLN A 340 -34.91 -12.51 -25.95
N PRO A 341 -35.46 -11.36 -26.37
CA PRO A 341 -36.58 -10.73 -25.68
C PRO A 341 -37.82 -11.62 -25.73
N CYS A 342 -38.52 -11.71 -24.62
CA CYS A 342 -39.80 -12.40 -24.58
C CYS A 342 -40.93 -11.57 -25.20
N PRO A 343 -41.90 -12.21 -25.89
CA PRO A 343 -43.13 -11.54 -26.33
C PRO A 343 -44.05 -11.10 -25.16
N ILE A 344 -43.99 -11.80 -24.01
CA ILE A 344 -44.76 -11.54 -22.77
C ILE A 344 -43.86 -11.81 -21.53
N ASN A 345 -44.37 -11.62 -20.31
CA ASN A 345 -43.64 -11.98 -19.09
C ASN A 345 -43.34 -13.50 -19.06
N CYS A 346 -42.15 -13.92 -19.48
CA CYS A 346 -41.69 -15.29 -19.31
C CYS A 346 -41.15 -15.47 -17.89
N THR A 347 -41.93 -16.08 -17.00
CA THR A 347 -41.48 -16.43 -15.64
C THR A 347 -40.63 -17.71 -15.58
N HIS A 348 -40.30 -18.31 -16.74
CA HIS A 348 -39.53 -19.54 -16.82
C HIS A 348 -38.14 -19.27 -17.38
N SER A 349 -37.16 -19.34 -16.48
CA SER A 349 -35.73 -19.49 -16.77
C SER A 349 -35.20 -20.70 -16.03
#